data_AF-A0AAU2PN87-F1
#
_entry.id   AF-A0AAU2PN87-F1
#
_cell.length_a   1.000
_cell.length_b   1.000
_cell.length_c   1.000
_cell.angle_alpha   90.00
_cell.angle_beta   90.00
_cell.angle_gamma   90.00
#
_symmetry.space_group_name_H-M   'P 1'
#
loop_
_entity.id
_entity.type
_entity.pdbx_description
1 polymer ?
#
loop_
_entity_poly.entity_id
_entity_poly.type
_entity_poly.pdbx_seq_one_letter_code
_entity_poly.pdbx_strand_id
1 'polypeptide(L)'
;MILSAYGTSESTDSGHPYGTVGVNDTYIRALKSALSDVGVNDSDVTVRNLPYPASAVDWPDWLPGNWGPDDYWTSMNKGRDKLVEEINFYASCPNRPTLILLGYSQGAQVIKNAIAQDAIQGNQRNADEIGAIVNVGDASRNNGQIGMGQNGQMVTLNPDYSDGTADATRGGLMQRVNVPAVFAGFIGDGRYFDVCRTDDAVCNEQAYPGSDEWQARWLQDFGDSAIGDNAPHVMYRDNGIAQSPEDRANADRVASRTAARAVTAAVAQRNVVHPPPDTPEHVWATNVNVRANPTTASDIVGTIPEPTTVYVKCQAHGQSVTYGGITNDAWSYLPLQQGWISNIFLTGPAWMPGVPECS
;
A
#
# COMPACT_ATOMS: atom_id res chain seq x y z
N MET A 1 8.04 -2.03 3.91
CA MET A 1 7.61 -3.09 4.85
C MET A 1 6.22 -3.56 4.45
N ILE A 2 5.98 -4.86 4.42
CA ILE A 2 4.65 -5.45 4.22
C ILE A 2 4.11 -5.86 5.59
N LEU A 3 2.98 -5.28 5.99
CA LEU A 3 2.24 -5.67 7.19
C LEU A 3 1.01 -6.48 6.77
N SER A 4 1.00 -7.76 7.12
CA SER A 4 -0.02 -8.71 6.69
C SER A 4 -1.03 -9.01 7.83
N ALA A 5 -2.30 -8.68 7.63
CA ALA A 5 -3.41 -9.11 8.48
C ALA A 5 -4.07 -10.34 7.84
N TYR A 6 -4.00 -11.49 8.50
CA TYR A 6 -4.45 -12.79 7.98
C TYR A 6 -5.96 -13.00 8.16
N GLY A 7 -6.51 -14.04 7.54
CA GLY A 7 -7.93 -14.40 7.69
C GLY A 7 -8.21 -15.12 9.01
N THR A 8 -9.50 -15.27 9.34
CA THR A 8 -9.93 -16.05 10.50
C THR A 8 -9.37 -17.48 10.43
N SER A 9 -8.85 -17.98 11.55
CA SER A 9 -8.27 -19.32 11.69
C SER A 9 -7.08 -19.63 10.78
N GLU A 10 -6.47 -18.63 10.13
CA GLU A 10 -5.16 -18.78 9.49
C GLU A 10 -4.05 -18.59 10.55
N SER A 11 -3.82 -19.57 11.45
CA SER A 11 -2.79 -19.46 12.51
C SER A 11 -1.57 -20.40 12.33
N THR A 12 -0.42 -19.76 12.18
CA THR A 12 0.85 -19.87 12.93
C THR A 12 1.25 -21.24 13.51
N ASP A 13 2.38 -21.78 13.03
CA ASP A 13 3.08 -22.89 13.68
C ASP A 13 4.14 -22.39 14.67
N SER A 14 4.77 -23.30 15.42
CA SER A 14 5.75 -22.98 16.47
C SER A 14 7.03 -22.29 15.98
N GLY A 15 7.28 -22.22 14.67
CA GLY A 15 8.42 -21.52 14.06
C GLY A 15 8.04 -20.23 13.34
N HIS A 16 6.76 -20.06 13.01
CA HIS A 16 6.23 -18.92 12.28
C HIS A 16 5.09 -18.31 13.09
N PRO A 17 5.38 -17.36 13.98
CA PRO A 17 4.38 -16.76 14.87
C PRO A 17 3.31 -15.95 14.12
N TYR A 18 3.33 -15.95 12.78
CA TYR A 18 2.59 -15.13 11.84
C TYR A 18 2.41 -15.91 10.52
N GLY A 19 1.16 -16.21 10.12
CA GLY A 19 0.72 -17.10 9.01
C GLY A 19 1.58 -17.16 7.73
N THR A 20 1.82 -18.37 7.26
CA THR A 20 2.80 -18.71 6.20
C THR A 20 2.21 -19.39 4.97
N VAL A 21 0.90 -19.57 4.94
CA VAL A 21 0.21 -20.35 3.90
C VAL A 21 -1.12 -19.70 3.55
N GLY A 22 -1.62 -19.93 2.32
CA GLY A 22 -2.92 -19.44 1.88
C GLY A 22 -2.87 -18.17 1.02
N VAL A 23 -3.91 -17.33 1.14
CA VAL A 23 -4.12 -16.18 0.26
C VAL A 23 -3.05 -15.12 0.48
N ASN A 24 -2.79 -14.72 1.72
CA ASN A 24 -1.77 -13.70 2.00
C ASN A 24 -0.37 -14.13 1.54
N ASP A 25 -0.01 -15.40 1.65
CA ASP A 25 1.27 -15.93 1.15
C ASP A 25 1.41 -15.77 -0.38
N THR A 26 0.34 -16.03 -1.13
CA THR A 26 0.27 -15.75 -2.59
C THR A 26 0.54 -14.27 -2.88
N TYR A 27 -0.13 -13.37 -2.16
CA TYR A 27 0.00 -11.93 -2.38
C TYR A 27 1.32 -11.35 -1.85
N ILE A 28 1.90 -11.91 -0.79
CA ILE A 28 3.24 -11.53 -0.30
C ILE A 28 4.28 -11.85 -1.37
N ARG A 29 4.24 -13.05 -1.99
CA ARG A 29 5.15 -13.37 -3.10
C ARG A 29 4.98 -12.43 -4.28
N ALA A 30 3.74 -12.16 -4.67
CA ALA A 30 3.43 -11.22 -5.76
C ALA A 30 3.96 -9.80 -5.46
N LEU A 31 3.77 -9.29 -4.23
CA LEU A 31 4.29 -8.00 -3.79
C LEU A 31 5.82 -7.96 -3.78
N LYS A 32 6.47 -9.01 -3.29
CA LYS A 32 7.94 -9.12 -3.31
C LYS A 32 8.48 -9.13 -4.74
N SER A 33 7.83 -9.88 -5.65
CA SER A 33 8.20 -9.88 -7.08
C SER A 33 8.05 -8.49 -7.68
N ALA A 34 6.90 -7.84 -7.49
CA ALA A 34 6.65 -6.50 -8.01
C ALA A 34 7.61 -5.45 -7.45
N LEU A 35 8.01 -5.56 -6.17
CA LEU A 35 9.04 -4.72 -5.56
C LEU A 35 10.42 -4.94 -6.20
N SER A 36 10.78 -6.19 -6.46
CA SER A 36 12.02 -6.54 -7.17
C SER A 36 12.03 -5.98 -8.60
N ASP A 37 10.90 -6.03 -9.30
CA ASP A 37 10.77 -5.54 -10.68
C ASP A 37 11.01 -4.02 -10.78
N VAL A 38 10.73 -3.28 -9.70
CA VAL A 38 11.02 -1.83 -9.60
C VAL A 38 12.35 -1.52 -8.91
N GLY A 39 13.20 -2.53 -8.70
CA GLY A 39 14.58 -2.38 -8.20
C GLY A 39 14.72 -2.29 -6.68
N VAL A 40 13.71 -2.67 -5.90
CA VAL A 40 13.85 -2.78 -4.43
C VAL A 40 14.53 -4.11 -4.09
N ASN A 41 15.64 -4.07 -3.37
CA ASN A 41 16.35 -5.27 -2.96
C ASN A 41 15.53 -6.06 -1.94
N ASP A 42 15.57 -7.39 -2.02
CA ASP A 42 14.86 -8.28 -1.09
C ASP A 42 15.25 -8.02 0.38
N SER A 43 16.52 -7.68 0.64
CA SER A 43 17.02 -7.32 1.97
C SER A 43 16.37 -6.09 2.57
N ASP A 44 15.80 -5.22 1.74
CA ASP A 44 15.11 -3.99 2.15
C ASP A 44 13.61 -4.23 2.38
N VAL A 45 13.11 -5.43 2.06
CA VAL A 45 11.71 -5.82 2.21
C VAL A 45 11.53 -6.66 3.47
N THR A 46 11.07 -6.01 4.54
CA THR A 46 10.57 -6.73 5.73
C THR A 46 9.10 -7.08 5.56
N VAL A 47 8.76 -8.35 5.82
CA VAL A 47 7.37 -8.84 5.94
C VAL A 47 7.11 -9.19 7.39
N ARG A 48 6.00 -8.70 7.94
CA ARG A 48 5.52 -9.09 9.27
C ARG A 48 4.03 -9.31 9.22
N ASN A 49 3.51 -10.29 9.96
CA ASN A 49 2.07 -10.36 10.14
C ASN A 49 1.66 -9.66 11.42
N LEU A 50 0.45 -9.17 11.41
CA LEU A 50 -0.17 -8.44 12.48
C LEU A 50 -0.47 -9.40 13.64
N PRO A 51 0.04 -9.18 14.86
CA PRO A 51 -0.27 -10.05 15.99
C PRO A 51 -1.68 -9.80 16.52
N TYR A 52 -2.66 -10.58 16.07
CA TYR A 52 -4.03 -10.48 16.57
C TYR A 52 -4.74 -11.84 16.58
N PRO A 53 -5.89 -12.00 17.27
CA PRO A 53 -6.48 -13.32 17.46
C PRO A 53 -6.88 -14.04 16.17
N ALA A 54 -7.35 -13.29 15.16
CA ALA A 54 -7.95 -13.82 13.94
C ALA A 54 -8.95 -14.96 14.21
N SER A 55 -9.82 -14.74 15.18
CA SER A 55 -10.75 -15.72 15.71
C SER A 55 -12.21 -15.33 15.46
N ALA A 56 -13.09 -16.31 15.60
CA ALA A 56 -14.53 -16.18 15.51
C ALA A 56 -15.21 -17.31 16.30
N VAL A 57 -14.95 -17.38 17.62
CA VAL A 57 -15.46 -18.46 18.49
C VAL A 57 -16.99 -18.52 18.59
N ASP A 58 -17.66 -17.44 18.18
CA ASP A 58 -19.12 -17.31 18.10
C ASP A 58 -19.72 -17.95 16.84
N TRP A 59 -18.90 -18.47 15.93
CA TRP A 59 -19.37 -19.22 14.77
C TRP A 59 -19.96 -20.57 15.19
N PRO A 60 -21.03 -21.05 14.51
CA PRO A 60 -21.74 -22.24 14.97
C PRO A 60 -20.85 -23.47 15.10
N ASP A 61 -21.04 -24.21 16.20
CA ASP A 61 -20.26 -25.42 16.54
C ASP A 61 -20.27 -26.54 15.48
N TRP A 62 -21.24 -26.52 14.55
CA TRP A 62 -21.32 -27.48 13.44
C TRP A 62 -20.42 -27.10 12.25
N LEU A 63 -19.83 -25.89 12.25
CA LEU A 63 -18.78 -25.51 11.32
C LEU A 63 -17.44 -26.11 11.78
N PRO A 64 -16.75 -26.91 10.94
CA PRO A 64 -15.49 -27.52 11.33
C PRO A 64 -14.42 -26.44 11.52
N GLY A 65 -13.91 -26.28 12.74
CA GLY A 65 -12.78 -25.39 13.01
C GLY A 65 -12.49 -25.16 14.50
N ASN A 66 -11.21 -24.95 14.82
CA ASN A 66 -10.83 -24.30 16.08
C ASN A 66 -10.81 -22.80 15.81
N TRP A 67 -11.92 -22.12 16.09
CA TRP A 67 -12.14 -20.72 15.73
C TRP A 67 -11.45 -19.73 16.65
N GLY A 68 -10.48 -20.16 17.46
CA GLY A 68 -9.67 -19.31 18.33
C GLY A 68 -10.40 -18.82 19.59
N PRO A 69 -9.80 -17.87 20.33
CA PRO A 69 -10.25 -17.53 21.69
C PRO A 69 -11.34 -16.46 21.77
N ASP A 70 -11.50 -15.60 20.76
CA ASP A 70 -12.43 -14.46 20.79
C ASP A 70 -13.52 -14.59 19.72
N ASP A 71 -14.69 -13.96 19.96
CA ASP A 71 -15.71 -13.76 18.95
C ASP A 71 -15.19 -12.88 17.80
N TYR A 72 -15.88 -12.93 16.65
CA TYR A 72 -15.45 -12.25 15.43
C TYR A 72 -15.17 -10.77 15.64
N TRP A 73 -16.09 -10.04 16.29
CA TRP A 73 -16.00 -8.60 16.44
C TRP A 73 -14.93 -8.22 17.46
N THR A 74 -14.79 -8.98 18.55
CA THR A 74 -13.70 -8.81 19.50
C THR A 74 -12.34 -9.03 18.85
N SER A 75 -12.18 -10.11 18.06
CA SER A 75 -10.96 -10.37 17.29
C SER A 75 -10.64 -9.24 16.31
N MET A 76 -11.62 -8.85 15.49
CA MET A 76 -11.47 -7.79 14.50
C MET A 76 -11.10 -6.45 15.16
N ASN A 77 -11.75 -6.07 16.27
CA ASN A 77 -11.43 -4.85 17.00
C ASN A 77 -10.03 -4.88 17.60
N LYS A 78 -9.59 -6.01 18.17
CA LYS A 78 -8.20 -6.18 18.65
C LYS A 78 -7.20 -6.05 17.50
N GLY A 79 -7.49 -6.64 16.34
CA GLY A 79 -6.68 -6.49 15.14
C GLY A 79 -6.61 -5.05 14.66
N ARG A 80 -7.76 -4.36 14.59
CA ARG A 80 -7.85 -2.94 14.23
C ARG A 80 -6.96 -2.09 15.12
N ASP A 81 -7.13 -2.23 16.44
CA ASP A 81 -6.40 -1.44 17.43
C ASP A 81 -4.90 -1.73 17.38
N LYS A 82 -4.52 -3.00 17.18
CA LYS A 82 -3.12 -3.39 17.01
C LYS A 82 -2.52 -2.82 15.73
N LEU A 83 -3.26 -2.78 14.63
CA LEU A 83 -2.76 -2.20 13.38
C LEU A 83 -2.58 -0.69 13.50
N VAL A 84 -3.50 0.02 14.17
CA VAL A 84 -3.33 1.44 14.49
C VAL A 84 -2.06 1.67 15.33
N GLU A 85 -1.80 0.82 16.33
CA GLU A 85 -0.57 0.86 17.13
C GLU A 85 0.70 0.67 16.27
N GLU A 86 0.73 -0.34 15.39
CA GLU A 86 1.87 -0.60 14.49
C GLU A 86 2.10 0.57 13.51
N ILE A 87 1.04 1.11 12.88
CA ILE A 87 1.17 2.26 11.96
C ILE A 87 1.74 3.47 12.71
N ASN A 88 1.20 3.78 13.90
CA ASN A 88 1.72 4.86 14.75
C ASN A 88 3.21 4.66 15.07
N PHE A 89 3.60 3.43 15.41
CA PHE A 89 4.98 3.09 15.70
C PHE A 89 5.90 3.33 14.49
N TYR A 90 5.56 2.80 13.30
CA TYR A 90 6.42 2.97 12.12
C TYR A 90 6.48 4.40 11.62
N ALA A 91 5.36 5.13 11.65
CA ALA A 91 5.34 6.55 11.32
C ALA A 91 6.20 7.38 12.28
N SER A 92 6.43 6.91 13.50
CA SER A 92 7.30 7.55 14.49
C SER A 92 8.80 7.18 14.37
N CYS A 93 9.12 6.09 13.66
CA CYS A 93 10.50 5.61 13.52
C CYS A 93 11.36 6.61 12.72
N PRO A 94 12.65 6.81 13.03
CA PRO A 94 13.51 7.72 12.27
C PRO A 94 13.64 7.36 10.77
N ASN A 95 13.71 6.06 10.47
CA ASN A 95 13.88 5.56 9.10
C ASN A 95 12.59 5.54 8.27
N ARG A 96 11.43 5.71 8.91
CA ARG A 96 10.08 5.80 8.31
C ARG A 96 9.88 4.86 7.09
N PRO A 97 9.66 3.55 7.34
CA PRO A 97 9.48 2.59 6.27
C PRO A 97 8.12 2.77 5.60
N THR A 98 8.09 2.87 4.26
CA THR A 98 6.83 2.79 3.52
C THR A 98 6.11 1.47 3.81
N LEU A 99 4.88 1.57 4.30
CA LEU A 99 4.04 0.42 4.65
C LEU A 99 3.19 0.00 3.44
N ILE A 100 3.20 -1.29 3.13
CA ILE A 100 2.20 -1.92 2.28
C ILE A 100 1.35 -2.79 3.19
N LEU A 101 0.08 -2.46 3.32
CA LEU A 101 -0.85 -3.24 4.15
C LEU A 101 -1.50 -4.31 3.27
N LEU A 102 -1.50 -5.56 3.73
CA LEU A 102 -2.12 -6.68 3.04
C LEU A 102 -3.12 -7.36 3.97
N GLY A 103 -4.39 -7.40 3.58
CA GLY A 103 -5.45 -8.03 4.36
C GLY A 103 -6.19 -9.08 3.56
N TYR A 104 -6.54 -10.17 4.22
CA TYR A 104 -7.45 -11.18 3.66
C TYR A 104 -8.60 -11.45 4.64
N SER A 105 -9.83 -11.56 4.12
CA SER A 105 -11.01 -11.91 4.92
C SER A 105 -11.22 -10.98 6.14
N GLN A 106 -11.24 -11.51 7.36
CA GLN A 106 -11.26 -10.70 8.59
C GLN A 106 -10.08 -9.71 8.66
N GLY A 107 -8.88 -10.09 8.19
CA GLY A 107 -7.71 -9.22 8.13
C GLY A 107 -7.88 -8.03 7.17
N ALA A 108 -8.61 -8.21 6.08
CA ALA A 108 -9.00 -7.11 5.20
C ALA A 108 -9.94 -6.13 5.94
N GLN A 109 -10.94 -6.65 6.66
CA GLN A 109 -11.82 -5.83 7.48
C GLN A 109 -11.07 -5.10 8.60
N VAL A 110 -10.10 -5.74 9.25
CA VAL A 110 -9.18 -5.14 10.22
C VAL A 110 -8.50 -3.92 9.64
N ILE A 111 -7.91 -4.04 8.44
CA ILE A 111 -7.24 -2.92 7.77
C ILE A 111 -8.23 -1.80 7.46
N LYS A 112 -9.39 -2.11 6.86
CA LYS A 112 -10.38 -1.07 6.48
C LYS A 112 -10.90 -0.32 7.70
N ASN A 113 -11.15 -1.02 8.81
CA ASN A 113 -11.58 -0.39 10.06
C ASN A 113 -10.47 0.41 10.75
N ALA A 114 -9.21 0.02 10.60
CA ALA A 114 -8.07 0.73 11.18
C ALA A 114 -7.80 2.05 10.45
N ILE A 115 -7.77 2.03 9.11
CA ILE A 115 -7.54 3.24 8.32
C ILE A 115 -8.68 4.26 8.44
N ALA A 116 -9.89 3.79 8.77
CA ALA A 116 -11.05 4.65 9.06
C ALA A 116 -11.00 5.31 10.45
N GLN A 117 -10.05 4.98 11.33
CA GLN A 117 -9.89 5.70 12.60
C GLN A 117 -9.30 7.09 12.36
N ASP A 118 -9.74 8.09 13.12
CA ASP A 118 -9.20 9.46 13.05
C ASP A 118 -7.69 9.51 13.32
N ALA A 119 -7.19 8.57 14.14
CA ALA A 119 -5.76 8.39 14.37
C ALA A 119 -4.98 8.08 13.09
N ILE A 120 -5.62 7.57 12.04
CA ILE A 120 -5.01 7.28 10.74
C ILE A 120 -5.48 8.29 9.68
N GLN A 121 -6.77 8.29 9.31
CA GLN A 121 -7.25 9.16 8.22
C GLN A 121 -7.19 10.66 8.56
N GLY A 122 -7.33 11.02 9.84
CA GLY A 122 -7.22 12.40 10.32
C GLY A 122 -5.78 12.83 10.63
N ASN A 123 -4.82 11.90 10.57
CA ASN A 123 -3.42 12.17 10.87
C ASN A 123 -2.56 11.97 9.63
N GLN A 124 -2.20 13.09 9.00
CA GLN A 124 -1.41 13.07 7.77
C GLN A 124 -0.12 12.25 7.90
N ARG A 125 0.61 12.35 9.00
CA ARG A 125 1.88 11.61 9.19
C ARG A 125 1.68 10.10 9.09
N ASN A 126 0.59 9.59 9.66
CA ASN A 126 0.28 8.16 9.66
C ASN A 126 -0.28 7.71 8.31
N ALA A 127 -1.19 8.49 7.73
CA ALA A 127 -1.74 8.19 6.40
C ALA A 127 -0.67 8.23 5.30
N ASP A 128 0.32 9.11 5.45
CA ASP A 128 1.42 9.25 4.50
C ASP A 128 2.35 8.03 4.51
N GLU A 129 2.55 7.42 5.68
CA GLU A 129 3.42 6.25 5.84
C GLU A 129 2.88 4.99 5.12
N ILE A 130 1.55 4.90 4.98
CA ILE A 130 0.88 3.81 4.28
C ILE A 130 1.01 4.05 2.79
N GLY A 131 1.94 3.38 2.11
CA GLY A 131 2.17 3.52 0.67
C GLY A 131 1.05 2.91 -0.18
N ALA A 132 0.60 1.72 0.17
CA ALA A 132 -0.51 1.04 -0.51
C ALA A 132 -1.23 0.05 0.41
N ILE A 133 -2.46 -0.32 0.03
CA ILE A 133 -3.32 -1.25 0.75
C ILE A 133 -3.90 -2.25 -0.24
N VAL A 134 -3.70 -3.54 0.00
CA VAL A 134 -4.29 -4.63 -0.77
C VAL A 134 -5.19 -5.44 0.16
N ASN A 135 -6.49 -5.37 -0.08
CA ASN A 135 -7.48 -6.18 0.62
C ASN A 135 -8.04 -7.24 -0.33
N VAL A 136 -8.19 -8.46 0.17
CA VAL A 136 -8.70 -9.61 -0.59
C VAL A 136 -9.85 -10.23 0.19
N GLY A 137 -10.99 -10.46 -0.46
CA GLY A 137 -12.16 -11.05 0.22
C GLY A 137 -12.64 -10.20 1.40
N ASP A 138 -12.65 -8.87 1.27
CA ASP A 138 -12.94 -7.97 2.40
C ASP A 138 -14.39 -8.08 2.90
N ALA A 139 -14.56 -8.60 4.12
CA ALA A 139 -15.85 -8.74 4.80
C ALA A 139 -16.56 -7.40 5.09
N SER A 140 -15.87 -6.27 4.87
CA SER A 140 -16.37 -4.92 5.00
C SER A 140 -16.47 -4.13 3.67
N ARG A 141 -16.34 -4.80 2.52
CA ARG A 141 -16.39 -4.19 1.18
C ARG A 141 -17.65 -3.34 0.98
N ASN A 142 -17.50 -2.19 0.31
CA ASN A 142 -18.65 -1.40 -0.11
C ASN A 142 -18.60 -1.18 -1.62
N ASN A 143 -19.37 -1.95 -2.38
CA ASN A 143 -19.42 -1.83 -3.84
C ASN A 143 -20.00 -0.50 -4.31
N GLY A 144 -20.84 0.14 -3.50
CA GLY A 144 -21.50 1.40 -3.84
C GLY A 144 -20.63 2.64 -3.66
N GLN A 145 -19.39 2.50 -3.21
CA GLN A 145 -18.53 3.66 -2.98
C GLN A 145 -18.08 4.32 -4.30
N ILE A 146 -18.44 5.59 -4.45
CA ILE A 146 -17.96 6.45 -5.54
C ILE A 146 -16.44 6.63 -5.45
N GLY A 147 -15.76 6.69 -6.59
CA GLY A 147 -14.30 6.91 -6.68
C GLY A 147 -13.47 5.63 -6.67
N MET A 148 -14.05 4.51 -6.24
CA MET A 148 -13.32 3.24 -6.13
C MET A 148 -13.32 2.42 -7.43
N GLY A 149 -14.21 2.70 -8.38
CA GLY A 149 -14.28 2.01 -9.68
C GLY A 149 -13.46 2.64 -10.81
N GLN A 150 -12.90 3.85 -10.62
CA GLN A 150 -12.43 4.67 -11.74
C GLN A 150 -11.10 4.20 -12.36
N ASN A 151 -10.13 3.78 -11.53
CA ASN A 151 -8.81 3.36 -12.01
C ASN A 151 -8.45 1.94 -11.54
N GLY A 152 -9.46 1.08 -11.36
CA GLY A 152 -9.32 -0.32 -11.00
C GLY A 152 -9.04 -0.61 -9.52
N GLN A 153 -9.22 0.36 -8.61
CA GLN A 153 -9.07 0.15 -7.16
C GLN A 153 -10.04 -0.93 -6.65
N MET A 154 -11.23 -1.03 -7.25
CA MET A 154 -12.15 -2.16 -7.05
C MET A 154 -11.88 -3.25 -8.07
N VAL A 155 -11.12 -4.26 -7.66
CA VAL A 155 -10.82 -5.43 -8.48
C VAL A 155 -11.94 -6.45 -8.30
N THR A 156 -12.99 -6.31 -9.10
CA THR A 156 -14.11 -7.27 -9.13
C THR A 156 -13.83 -8.34 -10.16
N LEU A 157 -14.02 -9.61 -9.78
CA LEU A 157 -13.72 -10.75 -10.64
C LEU A 157 -14.97 -11.61 -10.84
N ASN A 158 -15.21 -12.06 -12.07
CA ASN A 158 -16.17 -13.14 -12.32
C ASN A 158 -15.61 -14.48 -11.80
N PRO A 159 -16.41 -15.54 -11.70
CA PRO A 159 -15.94 -16.83 -11.21
C PRO A 159 -14.77 -17.43 -12.00
N ASP A 160 -14.66 -17.06 -13.28
CA ASP A 160 -13.58 -17.44 -14.22
C ASP A 160 -12.36 -16.50 -14.15
N TYR A 161 -12.28 -15.62 -13.14
CA TYR A 161 -11.23 -14.62 -12.93
C TYR A 161 -11.15 -13.53 -14.01
N SER A 162 -12.12 -13.46 -14.93
CA SER A 162 -12.25 -12.29 -15.82
C SER A 162 -12.70 -11.05 -15.04
N ASP A 163 -12.41 -9.87 -15.56
CA ASP A 163 -12.83 -8.62 -14.91
C ASP A 163 -14.37 -8.54 -14.88
N GLY A 164 -14.91 -8.38 -13.67
CA GLY A 164 -16.33 -8.21 -13.40
C GLY A 164 -16.69 -6.76 -13.09
N THR A 165 -17.97 -6.50 -12.85
CA THR A 165 -18.47 -5.20 -12.40
C THR A 165 -19.02 -5.31 -10.99
N ALA A 166 -18.65 -4.38 -10.11
CA ALA A 166 -19.18 -4.31 -8.77
C ALA A 166 -20.66 -3.91 -8.82
N ASP A 167 -21.54 -4.76 -8.27
CA ASP A 167 -22.94 -4.41 -8.06
C ASP A 167 -23.05 -3.55 -6.80
N ALA A 168 -23.42 -2.28 -6.96
CA ALA A 168 -23.53 -1.30 -5.87
C ALA A 168 -24.53 -1.70 -4.78
N THR A 169 -25.46 -2.63 -5.05
CA THR A 169 -26.41 -3.16 -4.06
C THR A 169 -25.79 -4.22 -3.14
N ARG A 170 -24.64 -4.78 -3.52
CA ARG A 170 -23.92 -5.84 -2.79
C ARG A 170 -22.72 -5.27 -2.01
N GLY A 171 -22.11 -6.07 -1.15
CA GLY A 171 -20.91 -5.65 -0.42
C GLY A 171 -20.43 -6.69 0.59
N GLY A 172 -19.71 -6.27 1.61
CA GLY A 172 -19.21 -7.14 2.66
C GLY A 172 -20.33 -7.77 3.49
N LEU A 173 -20.10 -9.03 3.87
CA LEU A 173 -21.01 -9.84 4.67
C LEU A 173 -21.14 -9.33 6.11
N MET A 174 -20.06 -8.77 6.67
CA MET A 174 -20.04 -8.35 8.08
C MET A 174 -20.32 -6.88 8.26
N GLN A 175 -19.90 -6.06 7.29
CA GLN A 175 -20.03 -4.61 7.33
C GLN A 175 -19.97 -4.05 5.91
N ARG A 176 -20.37 -2.79 5.72
CA ARG A 176 -20.09 -2.04 4.49
C ARG A 176 -19.49 -0.71 4.88
N VAL A 177 -18.17 -0.58 4.74
CA VAL A 177 -17.41 0.60 5.16
C VAL A 177 -16.84 1.30 3.95
N ASN A 178 -16.94 2.63 3.90
CA ASN A 178 -16.27 3.42 2.89
C ASN A 178 -14.77 3.51 3.19
N VAL A 179 -13.95 3.29 2.16
CA VAL A 179 -12.53 3.61 2.15
C VAL A 179 -12.38 5.13 2.32
N PRO A 180 -11.57 5.60 3.30
CA PRO A 180 -11.30 7.02 3.48
C PRO A 180 -10.77 7.69 2.20
N ALA A 181 -11.14 8.96 1.98
CA ALA A 181 -10.83 9.67 0.75
C ALA A 181 -9.32 9.75 0.43
N VAL A 182 -8.48 9.84 1.47
CA VAL A 182 -7.01 9.85 1.39
C VAL A 182 -6.41 8.58 0.77
N PHE A 183 -7.14 7.47 0.78
CA PHE A 183 -6.72 6.20 0.17
C PHE A 183 -7.52 5.84 -1.09
N ALA A 184 -8.79 6.23 -1.16
CA ALA A 184 -9.71 5.86 -2.24
C ALA A 184 -9.35 6.46 -3.61
N GLY A 185 -8.60 7.58 -3.66
CA GLY A 185 -8.19 8.19 -4.92
C GLY A 185 -9.27 9.06 -5.58
N PHE A 186 -10.06 9.80 -4.79
CA PHE A 186 -11.00 10.78 -5.36
C PHE A 186 -10.33 11.85 -6.22
N ILE A 187 -9.04 12.10 -6.00
CA ILE A 187 -8.17 12.97 -6.79
C ILE A 187 -6.86 12.21 -7.03
N GLY A 188 -6.69 11.63 -8.23
CA GLY A 188 -5.50 10.87 -8.63
C GLY A 188 -5.62 9.34 -8.48
N ASP A 189 -4.51 8.63 -8.62
CA ASP A 189 -4.46 7.18 -8.50
C ASP A 189 -4.51 6.78 -7.02
N GLY A 190 -5.70 6.38 -6.57
CA GLY A 190 -5.91 5.83 -5.22
C GLY A 190 -4.96 4.68 -4.89
N ARG A 191 -4.70 4.49 -3.60
CA ARG A 191 -3.65 3.59 -3.09
C ARG A 191 -4.24 2.39 -2.34
N TYR A 192 -5.54 2.17 -2.51
CA TYR A 192 -6.30 1.08 -1.93
C TYR A 192 -6.82 0.17 -3.05
N PHE A 193 -6.61 -1.14 -2.93
CA PHE A 193 -7.02 -2.14 -3.90
C PHE A 193 -7.86 -3.23 -3.21
N ASP A 194 -9.13 -3.37 -3.59
CA ASP A 194 -10.10 -4.31 -3.01
C ASP A 194 -10.41 -5.43 -4.01
N VAL A 195 -9.82 -6.60 -3.80
CA VAL A 195 -10.00 -7.80 -4.63
C VAL A 195 -11.15 -8.64 -4.10
N CYS A 196 -12.12 -8.90 -4.97
CA CYS A 196 -13.28 -9.72 -4.60
C CYS A 196 -13.88 -10.37 -5.84
N ARG A 197 -14.19 -11.67 -5.72
CA ARG A 197 -14.97 -12.38 -6.72
C ARG A 197 -16.46 -12.15 -6.52
N THR A 198 -17.20 -12.16 -7.61
CA THR A 198 -18.66 -11.96 -7.62
C THR A 198 -19.42 -13.10 -6.96
N ASP A 199 -18.83 -14.31 -6.93
CA ASP A 199 -19.34 -15.49 -6.24
C ASP A 199 -18.84 -15.63 -4.79
N ASP A 200 -18.00 -14.69 -4.31
CA ASP A 200 -17.57 -14.68 -2.92
C ASP A 200 -18.52 -13.84 -2.06
N ALA A 201 -19.45 -14.50 -1.37
CA ALA A 201 -20.43 -13.86 -0.52
C ALA A 201 -19.79 -13.13 0.69
N VAL A 202 -18.56 -13.45 1.09
CA VAL A 202 -17.91 -12.72 2.20
C VAL A 202 -17.69 -11.25 1.84
N CYS A 203 -17.31 -10.97 0.59
CA CYS A 203 -17.04 -9.60 0.12
C CYS A 203 -18.07 -9.08 -0.89
N ASN A 204 -19.02 -9.93 -1.32
CA ASN A 204 -20.05 -9.61 -2.30
C ASN A 204 -21.42 -10.17 -1.90
N GLU A 205 -21.83 -10.04 -0.64
CA GLU A 205 -23.16 -10.37 -0.13
C GLU A 205 -24.23 -9.43 -0.66
N GLN A 206 -25.39 -9.99 -1.01
CA GLN A 206 -26.58 -9.28 -1.43
C GLN A 206 -27.27 -8.57 -0.27
N ALA A 207 -27.56 -9.30 0.81
CA ALA A 207 -28.29 -8.79 1.95
C ALA A 207 -27.45 -7.76 2.74
N TYR A 208 -28.11 -6.74 3.28
CA TYR A 208 -27.41 -5.74 4.08
C TYR A 208 -27.11 -6.29 5.48
N PRO A 209 -25.86 -6.17 5.99
CA PRO A 209 -25.49 -6.69 7.30
C PRO A 209 -26.43 -6.21 8.42
N GLY A 210 -26.98 -7.15 9.19
CA GLY A 210 -27.93 -6.89 10.27
C GLY A 210 -29.41 -6.82 9.87
N SER A 211 -29.76 -6.88 8.58
CA SER A 211 -31.17 -6.98 8.14
C SER A 211 -31.76 -8.38 8.39
N ASP A 212 -33.09 -8.49 8.39
CA ASP A 212 -33.78 -9.79 8.57
C ASP A 212 -33.41 -10.79 7.45
N GLU A 213 -33.29 -10.32 6.21
CA GLU A 213 -32.83 -11.13 5.08
C GLU A 213 -31.41 -11.64 5.31
N TRP A 214 -30.53 -10.76 5.78
CA TRP A 214 -29.16 -11.14 6.12
C TRP A 214 -29.11 -12.18 7.24
N GLN A 215 -29.90 -12.01 8.31
CA GLN A 215 -29.93 -12.99 9.40
C GLN A 215 -30.42 -14.37 8.94
N ALA A 216 -31.38 -14.40 8.00
CA ALA A 216 -31.90 -15.64 7.44
C ALA A 216 -30.89 -16.37 6.54
N ARG A 217 -29.99 -15.62 5.88
CA ARG A 217 -29.06 -16.18 4.89
C ARG A 217 -27.62 -16.29 5.36
N TRP A 218 -27.20 -15.52 6.37
CA TRP A 218 -25.81 -15.35 6.82
C TRP A 218 -25.03 -16.67 6.88
N LEU A 219 -25.58 -17.70 7.52
CA LEU A 219 -24.92 -19.00 7.66
C LEU A 219 -24.81 -19.75 6.34
N GLN A 220 -25.80 -19.61 5.47
CA GLN A 220 -25.79 -20.21 4.14
C GLN A 220 -24.78 -19.49 3.25
N ASP A 221 -24.85 -18.16 3.15
CA ASP A 221 -23.94 -17.37 2.33
C ASP A 221 -22.48 -17.56 2.77
N PHE A 222 -22.23 -17.57 4.09
CA PHE A 222 -20.93 -17.90 4.64
C PHE A 222 -20.52 -19.34 4.33
N GLY A 223 -21.41 -20.31 4.54
CA GLY A 223 -21.15 -21.74 4.31
C GLY A 223 -20.79 -22.04 2.86
N ASP A 224 -21.57 -21.51 1.91
CA ASP A 224 -21.40 -21.75 0.46
C ASP A 224 -20.14 -21.05 -0.08
N SER A 225 -19.76 -19.90 0.48
CA SER A 225 -18.65 -19.09 -0.02
C SER A 225 -17.32 -19.34 0.67
N ALA A 226 -17.32 -19.58 1.98
CA ALA A 226 -16.12 -19.56 2.82
C ALA A 226 -15.65 -20.94 3.29
N ILE A 227 -16.49 -21.98 3.19
CA ILE A 227 -16.20 -23.28 3.77
C ILE A 227 -15.89 -24.32 2.71
N GLY A 228 -14.75 -24.98 2.87
CA GLY A 228 -14.25 -26.02 1.98
C GLY A 228 -13.07 -25.55 1.12
N ASP A 229 -12.29 -26.51 0.64
CA ASP A 229 -11.00 -26.22 -0.02
C ASP A 229 -11.12 -25.53 -1.39
N ASN A 230 -12.34 -25.56 -1.97
CA ASN A 230 -12.72 -24.96 -3.25
C ASN A 230 -13.79 -23.88 -3.13
N ALA A 231 -14.07 -23.40 -1.93
CA ALA A 231 -15.02 -22.33 -1.74
C ALA A 231 -14.49 -21.02 -2.37
N PRO A 232 -15.32 -20.20 -3.04
CA PRO A 232 -14.88 -18.97 -3.72
C PRO A 232 -13.97 -18.09 -2.87
N HIS A 233 -14.23 -18.00 -1.56
CA HIS A 233 -13.46 -17.18 -0.63
C HIS A 233 -11.99 -17.61 -0.49
N VAL A 234 -11.68 -18.90 -0.69
CA VAL A 234 -10.28 -19.38 -0.65
C VAL A 234 -9.63 -19.46 -2.02
N MET A 235 -10.35 -19.13 -3.10
CA MET A 235 -9.89 -19.24 -4.50
C MET A 235 -9.00 -18.07 -4.97
N TYR A 236 -8.54 -17.21 -4.05
CA TYR A 236 -7.56 -16.15 -4.34
C TYR A 236 -6.10 -16.60 -4.17
N ARG A 237 -5.85 -17.86 -3.84
CA ARG A 237 -4.49 -18.42 -3.62
C ARG A 237 -4.03 -19.28 -4.79
N ASP A 238 -2.73 -19.38 -5.00
CA ASP A 238 -2.11 -20.21 -6.03
C ASP A 238 -1.70 -21.61 -5.54
N ASN A 239 -2.00 -21.94 -4.28
CA ASN A 239 -1.52 -23.13 -3.58
C ASN A 239 -2.67 -23.98 -2.99
N GLY A 240 -3.91 -23.78 -3.44
CA GLY A 240 -5.06 -24.56 -2.99
C GLY A 240 -4.96 -26.03 -3.43
N ILE A 241 -5.04 -26.95 -2.45
CA ILE A 241 -4.88 -28.40 -2.68
C ILE A 241 -6.00 -28.94 -3.58
N ALA A 242 -7.24 -28.50 -3.36
CA ALA A 242 -8.38 -28.94 -4.15
C ALA A 242 -8.63 -28.10 -5.43
N GLN A 243 -7.89 -27.00 -5.60
CA GLN A 243 -8.08 -26.08 -6.73
C GLN A 243 -7.50 -26.67 -8.02
N SER A 244 -8.11 -26.33 -9.16
CA SER A 244 -7.57 -26.75 -10.46
C SER A 244 -6.23 -26.02 -10.75
N PRO A 245 -5.35 -26.59 -11.59
CA PRO A 245 -4.14 -25.89 -12.03
C PRO A 245 -4.44 -24.54 -12.72
N GLU A 246 -5.56 -24.46 -13.44
CA GLU A 246 -6.01 -23.25 -14.11
C GLU A 246 -6.41 -22.17 -13.11
N ASP A 247 -7.21 -22.53 -12.10
CA ASP A 247 -7.62 -21.61 -11.03
C ASP A 247 -6.42 -21.06 -10.27
N ARG A 248 -5.43 -21.91 -9.94
CA ARG A 248 -4.19 -21.47 -9.28
C ARG A 248 -3.41 -20.48 -10.14
N ALA A 249 -3.28 -20.73 -11.44
CA ALA A 249 -2.61 -19.83 -12.37
C ALA A 249 -3.39 -18.50 -12.56
N ASN A 250 -4.72 -18.56 -12.55
CA ASN A 250 -5.57 -17.38 -12.60
C ASN A 250 -5.45 -16.53 -11.33
N ALA A 251 -5.47 -17.17 -10.15
CA ALA A 251 -5.27 -16.51 -8.86
C ALA A 251 -3.90 -15.82 -8.77
N ASP A 252 -2.83 -16.49 -9.18
CA ASP A 252 -1.48 -15.92 -9.24
C ASP A 252 -1.41 -14.69 -10.17
N ARG A 253 -2.05 -14.76 -11.34
CA ARG A 253 -2.14 -13.60 -12.25
C ARG A 253 -2.87 -12.41 -11.63
N VAL A 254 -3.97 -12.66 -10.92
CA VAL A 254 -4.72 -11.62 -10.21
C VAL A 254 -3.86 -11.00 -9.11
N ALA A 255 -3.17 -11.83 -8.32
CA ALA A 255 -2.28 -11.37 -7.25
C ALA A 255 -1.14 -10.51 -7.83
N SER A 256 -0.47 -10.99 -8.89
CA SER A 256 0.61 -10.29 -9.58
C SER A 256 0.17 -8.93 -10.14
N ARG A 257 -0.98 -8.88 -10.85
CA ARG A 257 -1.52 -7.62 -11.40
C ARG A 257 -1.89 -6.62 -10.30
N THR A 258 -2.51 -7.10 -9.21
CA THR A 258 -2.88 -6.25 -8.07
C THR A 258 -1.64 -5.74 -7.34
N ALA A 259 -0.65 -6.62 -7.10
CA ALA A 259 0.61 -6.30 -6.47
C ALA A 259 1.40 -5.26 -7.27
N ALA A 260 1.51 -5.39 -8.59
CA ALA A 260 2.18 -4.41 -9.44
C ALA A 260 1.60 -3.00 -9.26
N ARG A 261 0.27 -2.88 -9.27
CA ARG A 261 -0.43 -1.60 -9.09
C ARG A 261 -0.25 -1.05 -7.68
N ALA A 262 -0.30 -1.92 -6.66
CA ALA A 262 -0.03 -1.54 -5.28
C ALA A 262 1.42 -1.04 -5.08
N VAL A 263 2.40 -1.69 -5.71
CA VAL A 263 3.81 -1.27 -5.66
C VAL A 263 4.00 0.06 -6.37
N THR A 264 3.38 0.29 -7.54
CA THR A 264 3.39 1.60 -8.20
C THR A 264 2.86 2.69 -7.28
N ALA A 265 1.71 2.47 -6.64
CA ALA A 265 1.13 3.40 -5.67
C ALA A 265 2.05 3.64 -4.45
N ALA A 266 2.66 2.58 -3.92
CA ALA A 266 3.57 2.66 -2.78
C ALA A 266 4.85 3.44 -3.10
N VAL A 267 5.43 3.24 -4.28
CA VAL A 267 6.61 4.00 -4.74
C VAL A 267 6.25 5.46 -4.96
N ALA A 268 5.10 5.74 -5.61
CA ALA A 268 4.63 7.11 -5.80
C ALA A 268 4.45 7.83 -4.46
N GLN A 269 3.79 7.18 -3.49
CA GLN A 269 3.67 7.75 -2.15
C GLN A 269 5.02 7.94 -1.47
N ARG A 270 5.90 6.94 -1.54
CA ARG A 270 7.24 7.05 -0.94
C ARG A 270 7.95 8.29 -1.46
N ASN A 271 7.91 8.54 -2.76
CA ASN A 271 8.54 9.71 -3.37
C ASN A 271 7.91 11.05 -2.93
N VAL A 272 6.66 11.06 -2.45
CA VAL A 272 6.02 12.25 -1.88
C VAL A 272 6.49 12.48 -0.44
N VAL A 273 6.54 11.42 0.38
CA VAL A 273 6.75 11.51 1.84
C VAL A 273 8.24 11.49 2.20
N HIS A 274 8.96 10.62 1.52
CA HIS A 274 10.40 10.44 1.54
C HIS A 274 10.87 10.60 0.10
N PRO A 275 10.83 11.83 -0.45
CA PRO A 275 11.46 12.08 -1.72
C PRO A 275 12.83 11.42 -1.67
N PRO A 276 13.22 10.67 -2.72
CA PRO A 276 14.57 10.12 -2.79
C PRO A 276 15.50 11.21 -2.32
N PRO A 277 16.43 10.90 -1.39
CA PRO A 277 17.32 11.91 -0.85
C PRO A 277 17.77 12.73 -2.03
N ASP A 278 17.51 14.04 -1.94
CA ASP A 278 17.79 15.01 -2.99
C ASP A 278 19.02 14.53 -3.76
N THR A 279 18.96 14.42 -5.08
CA THR A 279 19.95 13.63 -5.82
C THR A 279 21.35 14.03 -5.35
N PRO A 280 22.15 13.09 -4.79
CA PRO A 280 23.41 13.45 -4.17
C PRO A 280 24.37 13.84 -5.28
N GLU A 281 24.70 15.12 -5.33
CA GLU A 281 25.59 15.69 -6.33
C GLU A 281 26.89 16.14 -5.69
N HIS A 282 27.99 15.95 -6.40
CA HIS A 282 29.30 16.33 -5.89
C HIS A 282 29.69 17.72 -6.39
N VAL A 283 29.84 18.67 -5.45
CA VAL A 283 30.44 19.97 -5.72
C VAL A 283 31.94 19.77 -5.85
N TRP A 284 32.51 20.08 -7.01
CA TRP A 284 33.94 19.87 -7.29
C TRP A 284 34.80 21.11 -6.98
N ALA A 285 34.20 22.28 -6.80
CA ALA A 285 34.88 23.54 -6.56
C ALA A 285 34.83 23.98 -5.08
N THR A 286 35.77 24.84 -4.70
CA THR A 286 35.81 25.51 -3.38
C THR A 286 35.11 26.86 -3.41
N ASN A 287 34.63 27.34 -2.26
CA ASN A 287 34.03 28.66 -2.07
C ASN A 287 32.89 28.97 -3.07
N VAL A 288 32.04 27.97 -3.35
CA VAL A 288 30.92 28.11 -4.28
C VAL A 288 29.76 28.82 -3.59
N ASN A 289 29.25 29.87 -4.21
CA ASN A 289 28.12 30.63 -3.68
C ASN A 289 26.79 29.93 -3.97
N VAL A 290 25.96 29.81 -2.94
CA VAL A 290 24.55 29.45 -3.04
C VAL A 290 23.73 30.74 -3.03
N ARG A 291 22.85 30.90 -4.01
CA ARG A 291 22.17 32.14 -4.38
C ARG A 291 20.68 32.09 -4.05
N ALA A 292 20.06 33.21 -3.69
CA ALA A 292 18.63 33.25 -3.37
C ALA A 292 17.74 32.88 -4.57
N ASN A 293 18.20 33.17 -5.79
CA ASN A 293 17.52 32.87 -7.06
C ASN A 293 18.53 32.27 -8.06
N PRO A 294 18.09 31.63 -9.16
CA PRO A 294 18.97 31.02 -10.17
C PRO A 294 19.65 32.08 -11.08
N THR A 295 20.35 33.02 -10.45
CA THR A 295 21.09 34.13 -11.05
C THR A 295 22.23 34.57 -10.13
N THR A 296 23.36 34.96 -10.73
CA THR A 296 24.52 35.50 -10.01
C THR A 296 24.27 36.90 -9.43
N ALA A 297 23.19 37.57 -9.82
CA ALA A 297 22.81 38.90 -9.32
C ALA A 297 22.04 38.84 -8.00
N SER A 298 21.52 37.68 -7.61
CA SER A 298 20.78 37.52 -6.36
C SER A 298 21.71 37.37 -5.15
N ASP A 299 21.14 37.63 -3.97
CA ASP A 299 21.85 37.55 -2.70
C ASP A 299 22.48 36.17 -2.48
N ILE A 300 23.63 36.15 -1.81
CA ILE A 300 24.28 34.91 -1.37
C ILE A 300 23.61 34.48 -0.08
N VAL A 301 22.96 33.32 -0.08
CA VAL A 301 22.30 32.74 1.09
C VAL A 301 23.17 31.73 1.82
N GLY A 302 24.26 31.29 1.17
CA GLY A 302 25.26 30.42 1.77
C GLY A 302 26.48 30.26 0.86
N THR A 303 27.53 29.66 1.41
CA THR A 303 28.74 29.31 0.67
C THR A 303 29.16 27.91 1.03
N ILE A 304 29.57 27.15 0.03
CA ILE A 304 30.14 25.81 0.18
C ILE A 304 31.66 25.97 0.16
N PRO A 305 32.35 25.84 1.31
CA PRO A 305 33.75 26.20 1.42
C PRO A 305 34.68 25.21 0.70
N GLU A 306 34.37 23.93 0.78
CA GLU A 306 35.18 22.81 0.27
C GLU A 306 34.34 21.88 -0.61
N PRO A 307 34.95 21.15 -1.57
CA PRO A 307 34.28 20.11 -2.34
C PRO A 307 33.56 19.12 -1.42
N THR A 308 32.26 18.90 -1.66
CA THR A 308 31.42 18.09 -0.78
C THR A 308 30.22 17.54 -1.55
N THR A 309 29.47 16.64 -0.92
CA THR A 309 28.18 16.20 -1.44
C THR A 309 27.10 17.20 -1.04
N VAL A 310 26.33 17.64 -2.02
CA VAL A 310 25.09 18.39 -1.83
C VAL A 310 23.91 17.56 -2.30
N TYR A 311 22.74 18.04 -1.92
CA TYR A 311 21.49 17.34 -2.03
C TYR A 311 20.60 18.24 -2.91
N VAL A 312 20.36 17.82 -4.17
CA VAL A 312 19.55 18.60 -5.14
C VAL A 312 18.08 18.18 -5.17
N LYS A 313 17.18 19.11 -4.82
CA LYS A 313 15.73 18.86 -4.78
C LYS A 313 15.08 18.93 -6.17
N CYS A 314 15.43 19.97 -6.93
CA CYS A 314 14.92 20.24 -8.27
C CYS A 314 15.92 21.14 -9.01
N GLN A 315 15.75 21.28 -10.32
CA GLN A 315 16.57 22.13 -11.18
C GLN A 315 15.74 23.08 -12.05
N ALA A 316 16.32 24.16 -12.55
CA ALA A 316 15.65 25.13 -13.41
C ALA A 316 16.64 25.78 -14.39
N HIS A 317 16.11 26.29 -15.50
CA HIS A 317 16.84 27.21 -16.36
C HIS A 317 16.89 28.61 -15.72
N GLY A 318 18.08 29.16 -15.61
CA GLY A 318 18.34 30.46 -15.01
C GLY A 318 19.34 31.27 -15.83
N GLN A 319 20.13 32.11 -15.16
CA GLN A 319 21.19 32.86 -15.83
C GLN A 319 22.29 31.92 -16.33
N SER A 320 22.76 32.09 -17.58
CA SER A 320 23.95 31.38 -18.06
C SER A 320 25.20 31.78 -17.27
N VAL A 321 25.94 30.78 -16.79
CA VAL A 321 27.21 30.92 -16.06
C VAL A 321 28.32 30.31 -16.89
N THR A 322 29.47 30.99 -16.95
CA THR A 322 30.69 30.48 -17.61
C THR A 322 31.81 30.38 -16.59
N TYR A 323 32.42 29.20 -16.50
CA TYR A 323 33.56 28.93 -15.62
C TYR A 323 34.44 27.85 -16.22
N GLY A 324 35.76 28.03 -16.19
CA GLY A 324 36.71 27.02 -16.69
C GLY A 324 36.54 26.64 -18.17
N GLY A 325 35.97 27.53 -19.00
CA GLY A 325 35.70 27.26 -20.43
C GLY A 325 34.41 26.49 -20.72
N ILE A 326 33.61 26.18 -19.69
CA ILE A 326 32.29 25.55 -19.81
C ILE A 326 31.22 26.62 -19.57
N THR A 327 30.10 26.53 -20.29
CA THR A 327 28.94 27.40 -20.12
C THR A 327 27.66 26.55 -20.04
N ASN A 328 26.79 26.83 -19.07
CA ASN A 328 25.43 26.32 -19.03
C ASN A 328 24.50 27.31 -18.30
N ASP A 329 23.19 27.09 -18.39
CA ASP A 329 22.14 27.90 -17.77
C ASP A 329 21.33 27.10 -16.72
N ALA A 330 21.82 25.94 -16.32
CA ALA A 330 21.14 25.05 -15.39
C ALA A 330 21.52 25.39 -13.93
N TRP A 331 20.51 25.45 -13.08
CA TRP A 331 20.64 25.73 -11.65
C TRP A 331 19.88 24.69 -10.83
N SER A 332 20.43 24.35 -9.68
CA SER A 332 19.86 23.36 -8.76
C SER A 332 19.51 23.98 -7.43
N TYR A 333 18.33 23.66 -6.91
CA TYR A 333 17.91 24.09 -5.58
C TYR A 333 18.40 23.13 -4.51
N LEU A 334 19.11 23.67 -3.53
CA LEU A 334 19.65 22.96 -2.37
C LEU A 334 18.80 23.29 -1.14
N PRO A 335 18.00 22.35 -0.61
CA PRO A 335 17.08 22.63 0.49
C PRO A 335 17.81 22.90 1.81
N LEU A 336 18.99 22.31 2.04
CA LEU A 336 19.78 22.56 3.24
C LEU A 336 20.25 24.03 3.34
N GLN A 337 20.64 24.61 2.21
CA GLN A 337 21.06 26.01 2.12
C GLN A 337 19.92 26.96 1.74
N GLN A 338 18.73 26.43 1.43
CA GLN A 338 17.56 27.16 0.97
C GLN A 338 17.86 28.09 -0.22
N GLY A 339 18.66 27.62 -1.18
CA GLY A 339 19.05 28.44 -2.33
C GLY A 339 19.58 27.63 -3.50
N TRP A 340 20.10 28.34 -4.50
CA TRP A 340 20.44 27.84 -5.82
C TRP A 340 21.94 27.79 -6.04
N ILE A 341 22.43 26.68 -6.58
CA ILE A 341 23.79 26.51 -7.08
C ILE A 341 23.75 26.39 -8.61
N SER A 342 24.70 26.98 -9.31
CA SER A 342 24.84 26.72 -10.75
C SER A 342 25.39 25.32 -10.97
N ASN A 343 24.77 24.54 -11.85
CA ASN A 343 25.14 23.15 -12.12
C ASN A 343 26.55 23.03 -12.71
N ILE A 344 27.14 24.14 -13.19
CA ILE A 344 28.54 24.15 -13.60
C ILE A 344 29.49 23.71 -12.47
N PHE A 345 29.12 23.90 -11.20
CA PHE A 345 29.92 23.51 -10.03
C PHE A 345 29.57 22.10 -9.51
N LEU A 346 28.62 21.41 -10.12
CA LEU A 346 28.27 20.03 -9.82
C LEU A 346 28.94 19.09 -10.81
N THR A 347 29.24 17.87 -10.37
CA THR A 347 29.86 16.85 -11.21
C THR A 347 28.79 16.17 -12.06
N GLY A 348 28.94 16.17 -13.38
CA GLY A 348 27.99 15.50 -14.29
C GLY A 348 27.57 16.35 -15.48
N PRO A 349 26.47 15.99 -16.17
CA PRO A 349 25.91 16.79 -17.25
C PRO A 349 25.34 18.12 -16.72
N ALA A 350 25.23 19.12 -17.60
CA ALA A 350 24.66 20.43 -17.24
C ALA A 350 23.24 20.30 -16.67
N TRP A 351 22.42 19.42 -17.26
CA TRP A 351 21.08 19.08 -16.80
C TRP A 351 21.07 17.65 -16.27
N MET A 352 20.70 17.46 -15.01
CA MET A 352 20.87 16.20 -14.30
C MET A 352 19.69 15.26 -14.54
N PRO A 353 19.90 14.05 -15.08
CA PRO A 353 18.83 13.07 -15.25
C PRO A 353 18.22 12.67 -13.91
N GLY A 354 16.89 12.62 -13.82
CA GLY A 354 16.18 12.22 -12.60
C GLY A 354 15.94 13.33 -11.57
N VAL A 355 16.56 14.49 -11.73
CA VAL A 355 16.22 15.69 -10.95
C VAL A 355 15.04 16.41 -11.62
N PRO A 356 13.89 16.58 -10.93
CA PRO A 356 12.72 17.24 -11.53
C PRO A 356 12.94 18.74 -11.74
N GLU A 357 12.17 19.35 -12.64
CA GLU A 357 12.11 20.81 -12.77
C GLU A 357 11.43 21.45 -11.55
N CYS A 358 11.92 22.62 -11.11
CA CYS A 358 11.28 23.36 -10.03
C CYS A 358 9.96 24.00 -10.52
N SER A 359 8.89 23.80 -9.74
CA SER A 359 7.53 24.30 -10.00
C SER A 359 7.32 25.76 -9.65
#